data_AF-A0A926ZPP2-F1
#
_entry.id   AF-A0A926ZPP2-F1
#
_cell.length_a   1.000
_cell.length_b   1.000
_cell.length_c   1.000
_cell.angle_alpha   90.00
_cell.angle_beta   90.00
_cell.angle_gamma   90.00
#
_symmetry.space_group_name_H-M   'P 1'
#
loop_
_entity.id
_entity.type
_entity.pdbx_description
1 polymer ?
#
loop_
_entity_poly.entity_id
_entity_poly.type
_entity_poly.pdbx_seq_one_letter_code
_entity_poly.pdbx_strand_id
1 'polypeptide(L)'
;MYYGYRCYTKEDKPLGWLYTFSCDTEYAWTNKDLHWCKRWKTERGAKKHFEHYNSRWQFKSQGGYLKIEVMYEISEPESTESRRQKILEEWGDDVVIQPQNKSDEKSPTMSFCPKAELLEWLEEERTVDDNAEPESDASLLNRKLEKLRQLEQKGF
;
A
#
# COMPACT_ATOMS: atom_id res chain seq x y z
N MET A 1 -22.42 9.54 -8.84
CA MET A 1 -21.93 10.95 -8.92
C MET A 1 -20.83 11.23 -7.89
N TYR A 2 -19.69 11.78 -8.33
CA TYR A 2 -18.55 12.12 -7.48
C TYR A 2 -18.11 13.58 -7.74
N TYR A 3 -17.42 14.20 -6.79
CA TYR A 3 -16.77 15.51 -6.91
C TYR A 3 -15.26 15.32 -6.97
N GLY A 4 -14.59 16.04 -7.86
CA GLY A 4 -13.13 16.00 -8.00
C GLY A 4 -12.55 17.39 -8.21
N TYR A 5 -11.24 17.47 -8.28
CA TYR A 5 -10.55 18.72 -8.59
C TYR A 5 -10.18 18.79 -10.06
N ARG A 6 -10.80 19.71 -10.79
CA ARG A 6 -10.46 20.05 -12.16
C ARG A 6 -9.27 21.01 -12.16
N CYS A 7 -8.23 20.67 -12.90
CA CYS A 7 -6.99 21.43 -13.03
C CYS A 7 -7.12 22.46 -14.16
N TYR A 8 -6.73 23.69 -13.85
CA TYR A 8 -6.66 24.81 -14.79
C TYR A 8 -5.24 25.36 -14.85
N THR A 9 -4.88 25.90 -16.01
CA THR A 9 -3.70 26.76 -16.17
C THR A 9 -3.98 28.17 -15.64
N LYS A 10 -2.93 29.00 -15.53
CA LYS A 10 -3.05 30.42 -15.18
C LYS A 10 -3.92 31.21 -16.17
N GLU A 11 -3.99 30.74 -17.42
CA GLU A 11 -4.77 31.33 -18.52
C GLU A 11 -6.21 30.81 -18.59
N ASP A 12 -6.68 30.16 -17.53
CA ASP A 12 -8.03 29.57 -17.43
C ASP A 12 -8.32 28.44 -18.44
N LYS A 13 -7.28 27.83 -19.02
CA LYS A 13 -7.45 26.65 -19.88
C LYS A 13 -7.59 25.38 -19.03
N PRO A 14 -8.63 24.56 -19.25
CA PRO A 14 -8.80 23.30 -18.53
C PRO A 14 -7.77 22.26 -19.00
N LEU A 15 -7.15 21.56 -18.05
CA LEU A 15 -6.17 20.50 -18.32
C LEU A 15 -6.78 19.11 -18.15
N GLY A 16 -7.30 18.83 -16.96
CA GLY A 16 -7.88 17.53 -16.62
C GLY A 16 -8.21 17.41 -15.15
N TRP A 17 -8.28 16.19 -14.63
CA TRP A 17 -8.59 15.91 -13.22
C TRP A 17 -7.33 15.63 -12.42
N LEU A 18 -7.25 16.19 -11.21
CA LEU A 18 -6.10 16.04 -10.33
C LEU A 18 -5.98 14.60 -9.81
N TYR A 19 -4.78 14.04 -9.92
CA TYR A 19 -4.37 12.84 -9.20
C TYR A 19 -3.05 13.07 -8.47
N THR A 20 -2.82 12.31 -7.40
CA THR A 20 -1.53 12.29 -6.70
C THR A 20 -0.93 10.89 -6.78
N PHE A 21 0.39 10.81 -6.82
CA PHE A 21 1.09 9.53 -6.71
C PHE A 21 1.04 9.01 -5.27
N SER A 22 1.37 7.74 -5.06
CA SER A 22 1.30 7.05 -3.76
C SER A 22 2.07 7.73 -2.63
N CYS A 23 3.04 8.58 -2.96
CA CYS A 23 3.84 9.37 -2.03
C CYS A 23 3.21 10.74 -1.68
N ASP A 24 2.03 11.09 -2.19
CA ASP A 24 1.29 12.36 -1.98
C ASP A 24 2.15 13.65 -2.17
N THR A 25 3.29 13.53 -2.85
CA THR A 25 4.26 14.62 -3.09
C THR A 25 4.23 15.09 -4.53
N GLU A 26 3.89 14.19 -5.46
CA GLU A 26 3.75 14.52 -6.87
C GLU A 26 2.28 14.66 -7.29
N TYR A 27 1.98 15.79 -7.93
CA TYR A 27 0.63 16.16 -8.39
C TYR A 27 0.56 16.16 -9.91
N ALA A 28 -0.36 15.44 -10.52
CA ALA A 28 -0.51 15.47 -11.98
C ALA A 28 -1.98 15.49 -12.36
N TRP A 29 -2.26 15.56 -13.66
CA TRP A 29 -3.62 15.56 -14.17
C TRP A 29 -3.80 14.51 -15.26
N THR A 30 -5.01 13.98 -15.36
CA THR A 30 -5.40 13.03 -16.42
C THR A 30 -6.84 13.27 -16.87
N ASN A 31 -7.16 12.84 -18.09
CA ASN A 31 -8.52 12.78 -18.63
C ASN A 31 -8.96 11.33 -18.95
N LYS A 32 -8.06 10.35 -18.80
CA LYS A 32 -8.33 8.94 -19.16
C LYS A 32 -8.62 8.12 -17.92
N ASP A 33 -7.63 8.02 -17.03
CA ASP A 33 -7.66 7.14 -15.87
C ASP A 33 -8.24 7.85 -14.63
N LEU A 34 -9.54 8.14 -14.70
CA LEU A 34 -10.24 8.88 -13.64
C LEU A 34 -10.24 8.15 -12.28
N HIS A 35 -10.02 6.84 -12.27
CA HIS A 35 -9.98 6.03 -11.05
C HIS A 35 -8.81 6.36 -10.11
N TRP A 36 -7.72 6.94 -10.64
CA TRP A 36 -6.60 7.46 -9.84
C TRP A 36 -6.83 8.87 -9.32
N CYS A 37 -7.82 9.59 -9.86
CA CYS A 37 -8.07 10.97 -9.49
C CYS A 37 -8.64 11.07 -8.07
N LYS A 38 -8.29 12.16 -7.39
CA LYS A 38 -8.87 12.45 -6.09
C LYS A 38 -10.36 12.75 -6.26
N ARG A 39 -11.20 11.98 -5.58
CA ARG A 39 -12.65 12.03 -5.69
C ARG A 39 -13.33 11.93 -4.33
N TRP A 40 -14.46 12.60 -4.20
CA TRP A 40 -15.29 12.64 -2.99
C TRP A 40 -16.74 12.38 -3.32
N LYS A 41 -17.46 11.71 -2.41
CA LYS A 41 -18.91 11.51 -2.54
C LYS A 41 -19.71 12.82 -2.37
N THR A 42 -19.14 13.81 -1.68
CA THR A 42 -19.82 15.08 -1.37
C THR A 42 -18.92 16.27 -1.67
N GLU A 43 -19.53 17.38 -2.11
CA GLU A 43 -18.83 18.66 -2.35
C GLU A 43 -18.16 19.17 -1.06
N ARG A 44 -18.82 19.01 0.09
CA ARG A 44 -18.27 19.38 1.40
C ARG A 44 -16.99 18.62 1.73
N GLY A 45 -16.92 17.34 1.36
CA GLY A 45 -15.70 16.52 1.51
C GLY A 45 -14.54 17.05 0.67
N ALA A 46 -14.83 17.44 -0.58
CA ALA A 46 -13.84 18.07 -1.46
C ALA A 46 -13.38 19.43 -0.89
N LYS A 47 -14.31 20.28 -0.44
CA LYS A 47 -13.96 21.60 0.14
C LYS A 47 -13.01 21.51 1.34
N LYS A 48 -13.14 20.47 2.19
CA LYS A 48 -12.32 20.31 3.40
C LYS A 48 -10.81 20.32 3.12
N HIS A 49 -10.38 19.77 1.99
CA HIS A 49 -8.96 19.66 1.66
C HIS A 49 -8.55 20.56 0.49
N PHE A 50 -9.48 21.32 -0.08
CA PHE A 50 -9.28 22.06 -1.33
C PHE A 50 -8.07 22.99 -1.28
N GLU A 51 -7.94 23.82 -0.25
CA GLU A 51 -6.82 24.78 -0.14
C GLU A 51 -5.44 24.12 -0.14
N HIS A 52 -5.32 22.96 0.53
CA HIS A 52 -4.08 22.20 0.58
C HIS A 52 -3.66 21.73 -0.84
N TYR A 53 -4.61 21.16 -1.57
CA TYR A 53 -4.37 20.67 -2.93
C TYR A 53 -4.15 21.83 -3.92
N ASN A 54 -4.92 22.91 -3.80
CA ASN A 54 -4.85 24.06 -4.68
C ASN A 54 -3.52 24.81 -4.54
N SER A 55 -3.03 25.03 -3.32
CA SER A 55 -1.74 25.69 -3.08
C SER A 55 -0.57 24.90 -3.69
N ARG A 56 -0.58 23.58 -3.54
CA ARG A 56 0.46 22.70 -4.13
C ARG A 56 0.36 22.65 -5.66
N TRP A 57 -0.86 22.64 -6.19
CA TRP A 57 -1.08 22.72 -7.63
C TRP A 57 -0.61 24.05 -8.21
N GLN A 58 -0.92 25.18 -7.56
CA GLN A 58 -0.45 26.52 -7.95
C GLN A 58 1.08 26.57 -8.02
N PHE A 59 1.76 26.01 -7.03
CA PHE A 59 3.22 25.92 -7.02
C PHE A 59 3.74 25.10 -8.21
N LYS A 60 3.18 23.90 -8.45
CA LYS A 60 3.63 23.00 -9.52
C LYS A 60 3.33 23.55 -10.93
N SER A 61 2.16 24.14 -11.11
CA SER A 61 1.66 24.59 -12.42
C SER A 61 2.02 26.04 -12.76
N GLN A 62 2.90 26.67 -11.97
CA GLN A 62 3.33 28.05 -12.14
C GLN A 62 2.15 29.05 -12.17
N GLY A 63 1.20 28.88 -11.25
CA GLY A 63 0.04 29.76 -11.08
C GLY A 63 -1.26 29.26 -11.72
N GLY A 64 -1.32 28.00 -12.17
CA GLY A 64 -2.59 27.33 -12.43
C GLY A 64 -3.35 27.04 -11.13
N TYR A 65 -4.62 26.67 -11.22
CA TYR A 65 -5.49 26.54 -10.04
C TYR A 65 -6.47 25.38 -10.19
N LEU A 66 -7.14 25.02 -9.10
CA LEU A 66 -8.13 23.96 -9.06
C LEU A 66 -9.55 24.51 -8.96
N LYS A 67 -10.52 23.80 -9.52
CA LYS A 67 -11.97 23.99 -9.25
C LYS A 67 -12.58 22.67 -8.82
N ILE A 68 -13.52 22.73 -7.89
CA ILE A 68 -14.32 21.56 -7.51
C ILE A 68 -15.41 21.39 -8.55
N GLU A 69 -15.40 20.27 -9.25
CA GLU A 69 -16.37 19.98 -10.30
C GLU A 69 -16.92 18.56 -10.16
N VAL A 70 -18.10 18.35 -10.75
CA VAL A 70 -18.74 17.04 -10.81
C VAL A 70 -17.95 16.17 -11.80
N MET A 71 -17.46 15.04 -11.32
CA MET A 71 -16.85 14.02 -12.16
C MET A 71 -17.93 13.16 -12.81
N TYR A 72 -17.80 12.91 -14.10
CA TYR A 72 -18.60 11.92 -14.81
C TYR A 72 -18.42 10.53 -14.19
N GLU A 73 -19.44 9.70 -14.36
CA GLU A 73 -19.52 8.39 -13.74
C GLU A 73 -18.41 7.48 -14.29
N ILE A 74 -17.38 7.29 -13.48
CA ILE A 74 -16.33 6.31 -13.72
C ILE A 74 -17.02 4.98 -13.50
N SER A 75 -17.11 4.13 -14.53
CA SER A 75 -17.46 2.72 -14.34
C SER A 75 -16.47 2.18 -13.33
N GLU A 76 -16.91 1.97 -12.09
CA GLU A 76 -16.03 1.39 -11.08
C GLU A 76 -15.54 0.06 -11.65
N PRO A 77 -14.21 -0.20 -11.65
CA PRO A 77 -13.75 -1.53 -11.96
C PRO A 77 -14.50 -2.48 -11.03
N GLU A 78 -15.13 -3.52 -11.58
CA GLU A 78 -15.92 -4.48 -10.82
C GLU A 78 -15.17 -4.82 -9.54
N SER A 79 -15.78 -4.51 -8.39
CA SER A 79 -15.18 -4.87 -7.12
C SER A 79 -14.96 -6.38 -7.10
N THR A 80 -13.92 -6.84 -6.41
CA THR A 80 -13.67 -8.27 -6.21
C THR A 80 -14.90 -8.96 -5.60
N GLU A 81 -15.69 -8.25 -4.77
CA GLU A 81 -17.02 -8.68 -4.30
C GLU A 81 -18.02 -8.88 -5.45
N SER A 82 -18.16 -7.92 -6.36
CA SER A 82 -19.10 -8.00 -7.49
C SER A 82 -18.71 -9.11 -8.46
N ARG A 83 -17.41 -9.33 -8.67
CA ARG A 83 -16.89 -10.46 -9.45
C ARG A 83 -17.19 -11.80 -8.79
N ARG A 84 -17.02 -11.90 -7.47
CA ARG A 84 -17.35 -13.10 -6.69
C ARG A 84 -18.85 -13.40 -6.73
N GLN A 85 -19.70 -12.39 -6.63
CA GLN A 85 -21.16 -12.56 -6.74
C GLN A 85 -21.57 -13.07 -8.12
N LYS A 86 -21.00 -12.52 -9.21
CA LYS A 86 -21.25 -13.04 -10.57
C LYS A 86 -20.77 -14.48 -10.76
N ILE A 87 -19.59 -14.82 -10.23
CA ILE A 87 -19.08 -16.22 -10.28
C ILE A 87 -20.00 -17.16 -9.51
N LEU A 88 -20.53 -16.72 -8.36
CA LEU A 88 -21.47 -17.51 -7.56
C LEU A 88 -22.83 -17.67 -8.26
N GLU A 89 -23.34 -16.61 -8.91
CA GLU A 89 -24.57 -16.66 -9.72
C GLU A 89 -24.42 -17.57 -10.96
N GLU A 90 -23.23 -17.62 -11.56
CA GLU A 90 -22.96 -18.37 -12.81
C GLU A 90 -22.59 -19.85 -12.56
N TRP A 91 -21.98 -20.18 -11.41
CA TRP A 91 -21.47 -21.54 -11.11
C TRP A 91 -22.22 -22.29 -10.01
N GLY A 92 -23.19 -21.64 -9.33
CA GLY A 92 -23.94 -22.25 -8.23
C GLY A 92 -23.10 -22.53 -6.98
N ASP A 93 -23.77 -22.89 -5.87
CA ASP A 93 -23.18 -23.07 -4.53
C ASP A 93 -22.08 -24.15 -4.43
N ASP A 94 -21.82 -24.92 -5.50
CA ASP A 94 -20.87 -26.05 -5.50
C ASP A 94 -19.40 -25.65 -5.68
N VAL A 95 -19.10 -24.36 -5.90
CA VAL A 95 -17.71 -23.89 -5.89
C VAL A 95 -17.31 -23.53 -4.47
N VAL A 96 -16.73 -24.49 -3.75
CA VAL A 96 -15.92 -24.21 -2.55
C VAL A 96 -14.74 -23.35 -3.00
N ILE A 97 -14.91 -22.02 -2.94
CA ILE A 97 -13.80 -21.08 -3.04
C ILE A 97 -12.98 -21.33 -1.79
N GLN A 98 -11.97 -22.19 -1.91
CA GLN A 98 -10.94 -22.29 -0.88
C GLN A 98 -10.43 -20.87 -0.67
N PRO A 99 -10.49 -20.32 0.57
CA PRO A 99 -9.79 -19.09 0.83
C PRO A 99 -8.34 -19.38 0.49
N GLN A 100 -7.83 -18.76 -0.58
CA GLN A 100 -6.40 -18.67 -0.78
C GLN A 100 -5.85 -18.21 0.57
N ASN A 101 -5.04 -19.07 1.18
CA ASN A 101 -4.36 -18.78 2.42
C ASN A 101 -3.84 -17.36 2.30
N LYS A 102 -4.19 -16.50 3.26
CA LYS A 102 -3.73 -15.11 3.33
C LYS A 102 -2.23 -15.10 3.68
N SER A 103 -1.40 -15.68 2.82
CA SER A 103 0.06 -15.72 2.97
C SER A 103 0.79 -14.78 2.02
N ASP A 104 0.17 -14.25 0.96
CA ASP A 104 0.97 -13.62 -0.11
C ASP A 104 0.43 -12.29 -0.68
N GLU A 105 -0.22 -11.46 0.13
CA GLU A 105 -0.50 -10.06 -0.25
C GLU A 105 -0.24 -9.10 0.90
N LYS A 106 1.04 -8.85 1.22
CA LYS A 106 1.54 -7.60 1.79
C LYS A 106 3.07 -7.56 1.73
N SER A 107 3.55 -6.76 0.78
CA SER A 107 4.95 -6.37 0.52
C SER A 107 5.94 -7.51 0.20
N PRO A 108 6.91 -7.30 -0.71
CA PRO A 108 8.13 -8.10 -0.71
C PRO A 108 8.97 -7.62 0.50
N THR A 109 8.43 -7.76 1.70
CA THR A 109 9.26 -7.95 2.87
C THR A 109 9.92 -9.29 2.58
N MET A 110 11.24 -9.32 2.35
CA MET A 110 11.94 -10.60 2.36
C MET A 110 11.68 -11.22 3.73
N SER A 111 10.65 -12.06 3.82
CA SER A 111 10.39 -12.81 5.04
C SER A 111 11.52 -13.82 5.11
N PHE A 112 12.45 -13.58 6.02
CA PHE A 112 13.46 -14.56 6.35
C PHE A 112 12.73 -15.75 6.97
N CYS A 113 12.49 -16.77 6.16
CA CYS A 113 11.94 -18.05 6.58
C CYS A 113 13.10 -19.05 6.60
N PRO A 114 13.70 -19.32 7.76
CA PRO A 114 14.75 -20.34 7.86
C PRO A 114 14.22 -21.69 7.41
N LYS A 115 15.11 -22.53 6.85
CA LYS A 115 14.79 -23.94 6.60
C LYS A 115 14.48 -24.64 7.93
N ALA A 116 13.62 -25.66 7.92
CA ALA A 116 13.25 -26.42 9.12
C ALA A 116 14.49 -26.96 9.87
N GLU A 117 15.48 -27.47 9.13
CA GLU A 117 16.76 -27.94 9.68
C GLU A 117 17.51 -26.88 10.50
N LEU A 118 17.42 -25.60 10.09
CA LEU A 118 18.04 -24.50 10.83
C LEU A 118 17.28 -24.17 12.12
N LEU A 119 15.96 -24.36 12.13
CA LEU A 119 15.14 -24.14 13.32
C LEU A 119 15.43 -25.23 14.37
N GLU A 120 15.52 -26.48 13.95
CA GLU A 120 15.88 -27.59 14.84
C GLU A 120 17.26 -27.39 15.45
N TRP A 121 18.25 -27.03 14.63
CA TRP A 121 19.60 -26.73 15.11
C TRP A 121 19.64 -25.52 16.08
N LEU A 122 18.84 -24.49 15.85
CA LEU A 122 18.75 -23.34 16.76
C LEU A 122 18.14 -23.73 18.12
N GLU A 123 17.17 -24.63 18.12
CA GLU A 123 16.54 -25.13 19.34
C GLU A 123 17.50 -25.99 20.17
N GLU A 124 18.30 -26.84 19.52
CA GLU A 124 19.35 -27.64 20.18
C GLU A 124 20.44 -26.78 20.84
N GLU A 125 20.75 -25.63 20.25
CA GLU A 125 21.77 -24.70 20.74
C GLU A 125 21.27 -23.75 21.84
N ARG A 126 19.96 -23.77 22.16
CA ARG A 126 19.43 -22.96 23.27
C ARG A 126 20.09 -23.37 24.57
N THR A 127 20.62 -22.39 25.27
CA THR A 127 21.08 -22.57 26.64
C THR A 127 19.95 -22.24 27.60
N VAL A 128 20.01 -22.85 28.79
CA VAL A 128 19.11 -22.50 29.88
C VAL A 128 19.76 -21.36 30.64
N ASP A 129 19.01 -20.27 30.85
CA ASP A 129 19.47 -19.12 31.61
C ASP A 129 19.52 -19.46 33.12
N ASP A 130 20.14 -18.60 33.93
CA ASP A 130 20.31 -18.78 35.38
C ASP A 130 18.97 -18.97 36.14
N ASN A 131 17.85 -18.59 35.53
CA ASN A 131 16.49 -18.73 36.05
C ASN A 131 15.82 -20.07 35.67
N ALA A 132 16.57 -21.02 35.10
CA ALA A 132 16.05 -22.29 34.57
C ALA A 132 15.06 -22.15 33.41
N GLU A 133 14.99 -20.97 32.77
CA GLU A 133 14.17 -20.71 31.59
C GLU A 133 15.02 -20.84 30.31
N PRO A 134 14.43 -21.32 29.20
CA PRO A 134 15.14 -21.37 27.93
C PRO A 134 15.47 -19.95 27.44
N GLU A 135 16.67 -19.78 26.91
CA GLU A 135 17.14 -18.52 26.30
C GLU A 135 16.13 -17.99 25.27
N SER A 136 15.86 -16.68 25.31
CA SER A 136 14.96 -16.03 24.34
C SER A 136 15.52 -16.05 22.91
N ASP A 137 14.64 -16.03 21.90
CA ASP A 137 15.04 -16.01 20.48
C ASP A 137 16.00 -14.86 20.14
N ALA A 138 15.74 -13.68 20.73
CA ALA A 138 16.58 -12.50 20.52
C ALA A 138 17.99 -12.69 21.11
N SER A 139 18.09 -13.28 22.30
CA SER A 139 19.38 -13.56 22.95
C SER A 139 20.20 -14.58 22.15
N LEU A 140 19.55 -15.66 21.70
CA LEU A 140 20.16 -16.71 20.88
C LEU A 140 20.72 -16.11 19.58
N LEU A 141 19.91 -15.33 18.85
CA LEU A 141 20.33 -14.69 17.60
C LEU A 141 21.49 -13.73 17.82
N ASN A 142 21.44 -12.88 18.85
CA ASN A 142 22.53 -11.96 19.17
C ASN A 142 23.83 -12.70 19.49
N ARG A 143 23.78 -13.81 20.23
CA ARG A 143 24.94 -14.65 20.53
C ARG A 143 25.56 -15.27 19.27
N LYS A 144 24.73 -15.72 18.33
CA LYS A 144 25.21 -16.29 17.04
C LYS A 144 25.81 -15.22 16.14
N LEU A 145 25.18 -14.04 16.04
CA LEU A 145 25.71 -12.91 15.27
C LEU A 145 27.06 -12.43 15.84
N GLU A 146 27.20 -12.39 17.15
CA GLU A 146 28.46 -12.03 17.82
C GLU A 146 29.57 -13.04 17.53
N LYS A 147 29.26 -14.34 17.54
CA LYS A 147 30.21 -15.39 17.12
C LYS A 147 30.65 -15.22 15.66
N LEU A 148 29.71 -14.97 14.74
CA LEU A 148 30.01 -14.73 13.32
C LEU A 148 30.92 -13.52 13.15
N ARG A 149 30.59 -12.40 13.81
CA ARG A 149 31.42 -11.19 13.82
C ARG A 149 32.86 -11.49 14.27
N GLN A 150 33.04 -12.29 15.31
CA GLN A 150 34.37 -12.66 15.82
C GLN A 150 35.14 -13.56 14.86
N LEU A 151 34.46 -14.44 14.11
CA LEU A 151 35.09 -15.27 13.09
C LEU A 151 35.54 -14.45 11.88
N GLU A 152 34.70 -13.52 11.41
CA GLU A 152 35.05 -12.58 10.33
C GLU A 152 36.24 -11.70 10.71
N GLN A 153 36.25 -11.16 11.94
CA GLN A 153 37.37 -10.34 12.44
C GLN A 153 38.68 -11.12 12.58
N LYS A 154 38.61 -12.43 12.80
CA LYS A 154 39.79 -13.31 12.88
C LYS A 154 40.28 -13.81 11.51
N GLY A 155 39.64 -13.37 10.42
CA GLY A 155 40.09 -13.64 9.05
C GLY A 155 39.81 -15.06 8.56
N PHE A 156 38.69 -15.66 8.98
CA PHE A 156 38.12 -16.81 8.28
C PHE A 156 37.38 -16.38 7.01
#